data_AF-A0A7V4MYW4-F1
#
_entry.id   AF-A0A7V4MYW4-F1
#
_cell.length_a   1.000
_cell.length_b   1.000
_cell.length_c   1.000
_cell.angle_alpha   90.00
_cell.angle_beta   90.00
_cell.angle_gamma   90.00
#
_symmetry.space_group_name_H-M   'P 1'
#
loop_
_entity.id
_entity.type
_entity.pdbx_description
1 polymer ?
#
loop_
_entity_poly.entity_id
_entity_poly.type
_entity_poly.pdbx_seq_one_letter_code
_entity_poly.pdbx_strand_id
1 'polypeptide(L)' 'MTEQAMRELQALLEYLVKHNADHAGEILELAARAESLGKPRVHEHLVRGVELLHQSNKSLQAALAELGG' A
#
# COMPACT_ATOMS: atom_id res chain seq x y z
N MET A 1 14.92 5.10 -23.17
CA MET A 1 14.47 3.83 -22.55
C MET A 1 13.68 3.05 -23.59
N THR A 2 13.71 1.72 -23.59
CA THR A 2 12.90 0.95 -24.54
C THR A 2 11.42 1.07 -24.15
N GLU A 3 10.50 1.09 -25.12
CA GLU A 3 9.05 1.12 -24.83
C GLU A 3 8.62 -0.06 -23.94
N GLN A 4 9.30 -1.20 -24.08
CA GLN A 4 9.07 -2.37 -23.24
C GLN A 4 9.40 -2.10 -21.77
N ALA A 5 10.50 -1.40 -21.47
CA ALA A 5 10.86 -1.04 -20.10
C ALA A 5 9.84 -0.07 -19.48
N MET A 6 9.25 0.83 -20.26
CA MET A 6 8.18 1.72 -19.78
C MET A 6 6.90 0.94 -19.46
N ARG A 7 6.48 0.03 -20.35
CA ARG A 7 5.31 -0.83 -20.12
C ARG A 7 5.49 -1.74 -18.89
N GLU A 8 6.69 -2.26 -18.70
CA GLU A 8 7.04 -3.07 -17.54
C GLU A 8 6.98 -2.25 -16.24
N LEU A 9 7.57 -1.05 -16.22
CA LEU A 9 7.51 -0.16 -15.06
C LEU A 9 6.05 0.20 -14.70
N GLN A 10 5.23 0.52 -15.69
CA GLN A 10 3.81 0.81 -15.48
C GLN A 10 3.09 -0.37 -14.84
N ALA A 11 3.24 -1.58 -15.39
CA ALA A 11 2.61 -2.78 -14.87
C ALA A 11 3.05 -3.12 -13.43
N LEU A 12 4.33 -2.90 -13.11
CA LEU A 12 4.85 -3.12 -11.76
C LEU A 12 4.27 -2.11 -10.76
N LEU A 13 4.10 -0.84 -11.14
CA LEU A 13 3.49 0.18 -10.28
C LEU A 13 2.00 -0.10 -10.05
N GLU A 14 1.25 -0.46 -11.09
CA GLU A 14 -0.15 -0.86 -10.98
C GLU A 14 -0.31 -2.06 -10.02
N TYR A 15 0.53 -3.07 -10.19
CA TYR A 15 0.57 -4.23 -9.30
C TYR A 15 0.87 -3.82 -7.85
N LEU A 16 1.90 -3.00 -7.62
CA LEU A 16 2.31 -2.60 -6.28
C LEU A 16 1.24 -1.79 -5.56
N VAL A 17 0.57 -0.85 -6.25
CA VAL A 17 -0.54 -0.07 -5.69
C VAL A 17 -1.65 -0.99 -5.20
N LYS A 18 -2.05 -1.96 -6.04
CA LYS A 18 -3.07 -2.94 -5.67
C LYS A 18 -2.62 -3.82 -4.50
N HIS A 19 -1.40 -4.35 -4.55
CA HIS A 19 -0.88 -5.25 -3.54
C HIS A 19 -0.76 -4.58 -2.17
N ASN A 20 -0.35 -3.32 -2.12
CA ASN A 20 -0.33 -2.53 -0.89
C ASN A 20 -1.74 -2.29 -0.32
N ALA A 21 -2.76 -2.16 -1.18
CA ALA A 21 -4.15 -2.03 -0.71
C ALA A 21 -4.65 -3.35 -0.09
N ASP A 22 -4.28 -4.49 -0.67
CA ASP A 22 -4.58 -5.81 -0.10
C ASP A 22 -3.88 -5.98 1.27
N HIS A 23 -2.58 -5.64 1.37
CA HIS A 23 -1.85 -5.65 2.63
C HIS A 23 -2.42 -4.70 3.68
N ALA A 24 -2.93 -3.53 3.28
CA ALA A 24 -3.61 -2.63 4.22
C ALA A 24 -4.82 -3.31 4.87
N GLY A 25 -5.58 -4.09 4.11
CA GLY A 25 -6.68 -4.92 4.62
C GLY A 25 -6.20 -5.97 5.63
N GLU A 26 -5.17 -6.75 5.26
CA GLU A 26 -4.58 -7.77 6.13
C GLU A 26 -4.07 -7.16 7.46
N ILE A 27 -3.41 -6.00 7.39
CA ILE A 27 -2.90 -5.31 8.58
C ILE A 27 -4.05 -4.81 9.47
N LEU A 28 -5.16 -4.36 8.90
CA LEU A 28 -6.35 -3.98 9.67
C LEU A 28 -6.99 -5.18 10.38
N GLU A 29 -7.01 -6.36 9.75
CA GLU A 29 -7.47 -7.60 10.41
C GLU A 29 -6.57 -7.96 11.60
N LEU A 30 -5.24 -7.80 11.44
CA LEU A 30 -4.29 -7.96 12.53
C LEU A 30 -4.49 -6.91 13.64
N ALA A 31 -4.81 -5.67 13.28
CA ALA A 31 -5.10 -4.60 14.23
C ALA A 31 -6.35 -4.90 15.06
N ALA A 32 -7.42 -5.39 14.43
CA ALA A 32 -8.63 -5.82 15.12
C ALA A 32 -8.36 -7.00 16.06
N ARG A 33 -7.51 -7.95 15.64
CA ARG A 33 -7.08 -9.05 16.51
C ARG A 33 -6.23 -8.57 17.69
N ALA A 34 -5.37 -7.57 17.50
CA ALA A 34 -4.60 -6.99 18.59
C ALA A 34 -5.49 -6.30 19.63
N GLU A 35 -6.54 -5.59 19.17
CA GLU A 35 -7.53 -4.97 20.03
C GLU A 35 -8.31 -6.02 20.85
N SER A 36 -8.80 -7.09 20.22
CA SER A 36 -9.54 -8.15 20.91
C SER A 36 -8.71 -8.92 21.94
N LEU A 37 -7.38 -8.91 21.80
CA LEU A 37 -6.42 -9.47 22.76
C LEU A 37 -6.00 -8.48 23.86
N GLY A 38 -6.60 -7.30 23.94
CA GLY A 38 -6.25 -6.27 24.92
C GLY A 38 -4.86 -5.68 24.72
N LYS A 39 -4.40 -5.56 23.46
CA LYS A 39 -3.11 -4.96 23.08
C LYS A 39 -3.29 -3.64 22.33
N PRO A 40 -3.80 -2.58 22.98
CA PRO A 40 -4.17 -1.33 22.30
C PRO A 40 -2.99 -0.65 21.60
N ARG A 41 -1.78 -0.69 22.19
CA ARG A 41 -0.58 -0.11 21.55
C ARG A 41 -0.18 -0.84 20.27
N VAL A 42 -0.37 -2.17 20.22
CA VAL A 42 -0.09 -2.95 19.00
C VAL A 42 -1.10 -2.58 17.92
N HIS A 43 -2.38 -2.47 18.28
CA HIS A 43 -3.42 -1.96 17.38
C HIS A 43 -3.06 -0.57 16.82
N GLU A 44 -2.70 0.39 17.68
CA GLU A 44 -2.30 1.75 17.27
C GLU A 44 -1.14 1.73 16.27
N HIS A 45 -0.10 0.92 16.52
CA HIS A 45 1.03 0.79 15.59
C HIS A 45 0.61 0.20 14.24
N LEU A 46 -0.29 -0.79 14.22
CA LEU A 46 -0.77 -1.41 12.98
C LEU A 46 -1.65 -0.45 12.18
N VAL A 47 -2.59 0.25 12.82
CA VAL A 47 -3.40 1.29 12.18
C VAL A 47 -2.52 2.39 11.62
N ARG A 48 -1.51 2.84 12.37
CA ARG A 48 -0.54 3.82 11.87
C ARG A 48 0.25 3.30 10.66
N GLY A 49 0.61 2.02 10.65
CA GLY A 49 1.24 1.37 9.50
C GLY A 49 0.38 1.44 8.23
N VAL A 50 -0.93 1.19 8.36
CA VAL A 50 -1.91 1.29 7.27
C VAL A 50 -1.99 2.72 6.73
N GLU A 51 -2.02 3.73 7.61
CA GLU A 51 -2.02 5.13 7.17
C GLU A 51 -0.78 5.49 6.34
N LEU A 52 0.41 5.05 6.77
CA LEU A 52 1.66 5.26 6.05
C LEU A 52 1.66 4.51 4.72
N LEU A 53 1.11 3.30 4.67
CA LEU A 53 0.98 2.52 3.44
C LEU A 53 0.03 3.19 2.44
N HIS A 54 -1.08 3.76 2.90
CA HIS A 54 -1.97 4.57 2.07
C HIS A 54 -1.28 5.83 1.51
N GLN A 55 -0.43 6.50 2.31
CA GLN A 55 0.36 7.64 1.84
C GLN A 55 1.41 7.23 0.79
N SER A 56 2.05 6.07 0.99
CA SER A 56 2.93 5.47 -0.01
C SER A 56 2.19 5.23 -1.33
N ASN A 57 0.99 4.64 -1.27
CA ASN A 57 0.16 4.41 -2.46
C ASN A 57 -0.22 5.69 -3.20
N LYS A 58 -0.50 6.79 -2.51
CA LYS A 58 -0.75 8.09 -3.18
C LYS A 58 0.46 8.54 -3.99
N SER A 59 1.67 8.34 -3.48
CA SER A 59 2.91 8.69 -4.19
C SER A 59 3.14 7.77 -5.40
N LEU A 60 2.87 6.47 -5.24
CA LEU A 60 2.95 5.50 -6.35
C LEU A 60 1.93 5.79 -7.45
N GLN A 61 0.70 6.17 -7.08
CA GLN A 61 -0.34 6.56 -8.03
C GLN A 61 0.02 7.85 -8.77
N ALA A 62 0.64 8.82 -8.09
CA ALA A 62 1.16 10.02 -8.75
C ALA A 62 2.26 9.66 -9.76
N ALA A 63 3.21 8.79 -9.39
CA ALA A 63 4.23 8.31 -10.32
C ALA A 63 3.64 7.58 -11.53
N LEU A 64 2.61 6.74 -11.31
CA LEU A 64 1.90 6.06 -12.38
C LEU A 64 1.20 7.04 -13.34
N ALA A 65 0.60 8.11 -12.81
CA ALA A 65 -0.05 9.15 -13.61
C ALA A 65 0.95 9.89 -14.52
N GLU A 66 2.16 10.16 -14.03
CA GLU A 66 3.24 10.78 -14.81
C GLU A 66 3.77 9.86 -15.93
N LEU A 67 3.60 8.53 -15.83
CA LEU A 67 3.98 7.57 -16.89
C LEU A 67 2.92 7.43 -17.99
N GLY A 68 1.64 7.68 -17.65
CA GLY A 68 0.51 7.59 -18.57
C GLY A 68 0.14 8.91 -19.26
N GLY A 69 0.84 10.00 -18.94
CA GLY A 69 0.73 11.34 -19.53
C GLY A 69 1.66 11.55 -20.72
#